data_AF-A0A3M1MPB3-F1
#
_entry.id   AF-A0A3M1MPB3-F1
#
_cell.length_a   1.000
_cell.length_b   1.000
_cell.length_c   1.000
_cell.angle_alpha   90.00
_cell.angle_beta   90.00
_cell.angle_gamma   90.00
#
_symmetry.space_group_name_H-M   'P 1'
#
loop_
_entity.id
_entity.type
_entity.pdbx_description
1 polymer ?
#
loop_
_entity_poly.entity_id
_entity_poly.type
_entity_poly.pdbx_seq_one_letter_code
_entity_poly.pdbx_strand_id
1 'polypeptide(L)'
;MKKLRRFLLWSLVFLVLLAACDQVLVRLPAGDGALAVVQQFYVDFRSRLFGVITGEAPRSIEQVIEKAAKPPAAPAKGPSAVPAGPRYLYVDADGNLQFAESLQEIPAAFRSSAQKLQE
;
A
#
# COMPACT_ATOMS: atom_id res chain seq x y z
N MET A 1 20.80 -43.50 -10.60
CA MET A 1 19.50 -43.26 -9.95
C MET A 1 19.56 -43.02 -8.43
N LYS A 2 20.22 -43.86 -7.60
CA LYS A 2 20.23 -43.67 -6.12
C LYS A 2 20.86 -42.35 -5.66
N LYS A 3 21.97 -41.93 -6.29
CA LYS A 3 22.63 -40.63 -6.04
C LYS A 3 21.73 -39.45 -6.44
N LEU A 4 21.05 -39.56 -7.59
CA LEU A 4 20.11 -38.56 -8.08
C LEU A 4 18.87 -38.44 -7.17
N ARG A 5 18.30 -39.56 -6.72
CA ARG A 5 17.19 -39.58 -5.76
C ARG A 5 17.59 -38.95 -4.43
N ARG A 6 18.79 -39.26 -3.93
CA ARG A 6 19.33 -38.64 -2.72
C ARG A 6 19.53 -37.13 -2.92
N PHE A 7 20.08 -36.71 -4.06
CA PHE A 7 20.22 -35.30 -4.40
C PHE A 7 18.87 -34.58 -4.43
N LEU A 8 17.89 -35.10 -5.17
CA LEU A 8 16.53 -34.53 -5.24
C LEU A 8 15.87 -34.43 -3.87
N LEU A 9 16.02 -35.46 -3.03
CA LEU A 9 15.48 -35.45 -1.67
C LEU A 9 16.14 -34.36 -0.82
N TRP A 10 17.46 -34.21 -0.88
CA TRP A 10 18.17 -33.13 -0.19
C TRP A 10 17.82 -31.75 -0.73
N SER A 11 17.61 -31.60 -2.05
CA SER A 11 17.11 -30.36 -2.65
C SER A 11 15.71 -30.02 -2.17
N LEU A 12 14.82 -31.01 -2.08
CA LEU A 12 13.47 -30.80 -1.56
C LEU A 12 13.49 -30.37 -0.09
N VAL A 13 14.29 -31.04 0.75
CA VAL A 13 14.49 -30.65 2.16
C VAL A 13 15.03 -29.23 2.26
N PHE A 14 16.00 -28.88 1.41
CA PHE A 14 16.55 -27.53 1.35
C PHE A 14 15.49 -26.48 0.95
N LEU A 15 14.65 -26.78 -0.04
CA LEU A 15 13.55 -25.90 -0.44
C LEU A 15 12.53 -25.71 0.67
N VAL A 16 12.17 -26.78 1.40
CA VAL A 16 11.27 -26.71 2.55
C VAL A 16 11.88 -25.84 3.65
N LEU A 17 13.17 -25.99 3.94
CA LEU A 17 13.88 -25.15 4.91
C LEU A 17 13.86 -23.68 4.49
N LEU A 18 14.10 -23.39 3.21
CA LEU A 18 14.08 -22.04 2.66
C LEU A 18 12.68 -21.42 2.79
N ALA A 19 11.63 -22.20 2.48
CA ALA A 19 10.25 -21.79 2.65
C ALA A 19 9.89 -21.54 4.13
N ALA A 20 10.42 -22.33 5.05
CA ALA A 20 10.22 -22.09 6.48
C ALA A 20 10.86 -20.76 6.93
N CYS A 21 12.08 -20.46 6.50
CA CYS A 21 12.72 -19.17 6.76
C CYS A 21 11.92 -17.99 6.19
N ASP A 22 11.41 -18.14 4.96
CA ASP A 22 10.51 -17.19 4.32
C ASP A 22 9.24 -16.95 5.15
N GLN A 23 8.63 -18.01 5.71
CA GLN A 23 7.47 -17.86 6.59
C GLN A 23 7.81 -17.19 7.91
N VAL A 24 8.97 -17.47 8.51
CA VAL A 24 9.41 -16.80 9.74
C VAL A 24 9.51 -15.30 9.52
N LEU A 25 10.15 -14.87 8.42
CA LEU A 25 10.30 -13.45 8.10
C LEU A 25 8.97 -12.75 7.77
N VAL A 26 7.91 -13.46 7.40
CA VAL A 26 6.61 -12.83 7.09
C VAL A 26 5.62 -12.89 8.25
N ARG A 27 5.64 -13.98 9.04
CA ARG A 27 4.60 -14.27 10.04
C ARG A 27 5.01 -13.91 11.45
N LEU A 28 6.30 -13.95 11.76
CA LEU A 28 6.77 -13.69 13.11
C LEU A 28 6.85 -12.18 13.34
N PRO A 29 6.18 -11.59 14.32
CA PRO A 29 6.33 -10.16 14.60
C PRO A 29 7.78 -9.88 15.01
N ALA A 30 8.50 -9.05 14.26
CA ALA A 30 9.75 -8.51 14.78
C ALA A 30 9.44 -7.59 15.96
N GLY A 31 10.15 -7.80 17.06
CA GLY A 31 10.21 -6.82 18.14
C GLY A 31 10.96 -5.56 17.71
N ASP A 32 11.10 -4.61 18.63
CA ASP A 32 11.76 -3.34 18.35
C ASP A 32 13.26 -3.53 18.04
N GLY A 33 13.75 -2.92 16.94
CA GLY A 33 15.18 -2.86 16.61
C GLY A 33 15.52 -3.18 15.15
N ALA A 34 16.78 -3.52 14.90
CA ALA A 34 17.32 -3.75 13.56
C ALA A 34 16.61 -4.88 12.79
N LEU A 35 16.11 -5.89 13.52
CA LEU A 35 15.35 -6.99 12.93
C LEU A 35 14.03 -6.51 12.31
N ALA A 36 13.34 -5.54 12.92
CA ALA A 36 12.11 -4.98 12.36
C ALA A 36 12.36 -4.25 11.03
N VAL A 37 13.47 -3.50 10.94
CA VAL A 37 13.84 -2.79 9.71
C VAL A 37 14.12 -3.78 8.57
N VAL A 38 14.89 -4.83 8.86
CA VAL A 38 15.21 -5.88 7.86
C VAL A 38 13.95 -6.63 7.46
N GLN A 39 13.07 -6.95 8.43
CA GLN A 39 11.81 -7.62 8.15
C GLN A 39 10.90 -6.76 7.27
N GLN A 40 10.75 -5.47 7.59
CA GLN A 40 9.93 -4.54 6.82
C GLN A 40 10.44 -4.41 5.39
N PHE A 41 11.76 -4.26 5.21
CA PHE A 41 12.38 -4.25 3.89
C PHE A 41 12.11 -5.54 3.12
N TYR A 42 12.28 -6.70 3.77
CA TYR A 42 12.08 -8.00 3.15
C TYR A 42 10.63 -8.21 2.70
N VAL A 43 9.66 -7.87 3.54
CA VAL A 43 8.23 -7.97 3.24
C VAL A 43 7.85 -7.05 2.07
N ASP A 44 8.32 -5.80 2.08
CA ASP A 44 8.09 -4.85 0.98
C ASP A 44 8.69 -5.36 -0.33
N PHE A 45 9.96 -5.75 -0.32
CA PHE A 45 10.64 -6.32 -1.48
C PHE A 45 9.90 -7.53 -2.06
N ARG A 46 9.52 -8.48 -1.19
CA ARG A 46 8.78 -9.67 -1.58
C ARG A 46 7.45 -9.31 -2.24
N SER A 47 6.69 -8.40 -1.64
CA SER A 47 5.39 -7.97 -2.18
C SER A 47 5.53 -7.37 -3.58
N ARG A 48 6.56 -6.54 -3.80
CA ARG A 48 6.87 -5.96 -5.11
C ARG A 48 7.30 -7.01 -6.12
N LEU A 49 8.14 -7.96 -5.72
CA LEU A 49 8.59 -9.05 -6.57
C LEU A 49 7.39 -9.90 -7.05
N PHE A 50 6.48 -10.24 -6.14
CA PHE A 50 5.24 -10.93 -6.52
C PHE A 50 4.33 -10.07 -7.39
N GLY A 51 4.21 -8.77 -7.12
CA GLY A 51 3.47 -7.84 -7.98
C GLY A 51 4.02 -7.79 -9.42
N VAL A 52 5.35 -7.86 -9.58
CA VAL A 52 6.00 -7.93 -10.90
C VAL A 52 5.71 -9.25 -11.60
N ILE A 53 5.81 -10.38 -10.88
CA ILE A 53 5.56 -11.72 -11.43
C ILE A 53 4.10 -11.92 -11.83
N THR A 54 3.16 -11.46 -10.99
CA THR A 54 1.71 -11.59 -11.21
C THR A 54 1.17 -10.57 -12.21
N GLY A 55 1.95 -9.52 -12.53
CA GLY A 55 1.55 -8.45 -13.43
C GLY A 55 0.60 -7.43 -12.79
N GLU A 56 0.39 -7.48 -11.48
CA GLU A 56 -0.40 -6.50 -10.72
C GLU A 56 0.34 -5.20 -10.44
N ALA A 57 1.68 -5.22 -10.55
CA ALA A 57 2.49 -4.02 -10.44
C ALA A 57 2.25 -3.10 -11.66
N PRO A 58 1.99 -1.80 -11.45
CA PRO A 58 1.90 -0.83 -12.54
C PRO A 58 3.20 -0.86 -13.35
N ARG A 59 3.09 -1.14 -14.63
CA ARG A 59 4.23 -1.19 -15.57
C ARG A 59 4.60 0.20 -16.08
N SER A 60 3.75 1.20 -15.87
CA SER A 60 4.00 2.59 -16.27
C SER A 60 3.31 3.59 -15.34
N ILE A 61 3.75 4.84 -15.42
CA ILE A 61 3.20 5.97 -14.65
C ILE A 61 1.73 6.20 -15.06
N GLU A 62 1.41 6.03 -16.33
CA GLU A 62 0.05 6.15 -16.87
C GLU A 62 -0.90 5.16 -16.22
N GLN A 63 -0.48 3.91 -15.99
CA GLN A 63 -1.30 2.91 -15.30
C GLN A 63 -1.55 3.26 -13.83
N VAL A 64 -0.60 3.93 -13.18
CA VAL A 64 -0.78 4.46 -11.82
C VAL A 64 -1.82 5.57 -11.83
N ILE A 65 -1.71 6.50 -12.79
CA ILE A 65 -2.64 7.63 -12.95
C ILE A 65 -4.05 7.13 -13.28
N GLU A 66 -4.19 6.17 -14.19
CA GLU A 66 -5.49 5.57 -14.53
C GLU A 66 -6.12 4.81 -13.35
N LYS A 67 -5.31 4.07 -12.58
CA LYS A 67 -5.79 3.36 -11.39
C LYS A 67 -6.21 4.33 -10.28
N ALA A 68 -5.51 5.46 -10.13
CA ALA A 68 -5.86 6.53 -9.20
C ALA A 68 -7.07 7.35 -9.67
N ALA A 69 -7.25 7.50 -10.99
CA ALA A 69 -8.40 8.16 -11.59
C ALA A 69 -9.68 7.31 -11.55
N LYS A 70 -9.56 6.00 -11.29
CA LYS A 70 -10.71 5.13 -11.10
C LYS A 70 -11.28 5.35 -9.68
N PRO A 71 -12.50 5.88 -9.54
CA PRO A 71 -13.08 6.14 -8.23
C PRO A 71 -13.18 4.82 -7.46
N PRO A 72 -12.84 4.78 -6.16
CA PRO A 72 -13.18 3.63 -5.35
C PRO A 72 -14.70 3.43 -5.42
N ALA A 73 -15.15 2.20 -5.62
CA ALA A 73 -16.58 1.88 -5.64
C ALA A 73 -17.18 2.35 -4.31
N ALA A 74 -17.96 3.43 -4.39
CA ALA A 74 -18.54 4.07 -3.23
C ALA A 74 -19.48 3.10 -2.48
N PRO A 75 -19.45 3.05 -1.14
CA PRO A 75 -20.56 2.51 -0.39
C PRO A 75 -21.81 3.35 -0.70
N ALA A 76 -22.92 2.67 -0.96
CA ALA A 76 -24.15 3.30 -1.37
C ALA A 76 -24.78 4.18 -0.27
N LYS A 77 -25.35 5.31 -0.73
CA LYS A 77 -26.49 6.11 -0.19
C LYS A 77 -26.20 7.29 0.74
N GLY A 78 -26.41 8.48 0.18
CA GLY A 78 -26.88 9.72 0.81
C GLY A 78 -27.37 10.69 -0.29
N PRO A 79 -28.48 11.44 -0.11
CA PRO A 79 -29.19 12.10 -1.21
C PRO A 79 -28.46 13.32 -1.78
N SER A 80 -28.65 13.50 -3.09
CA SER A 80 -28.03 14.46 -4.00
C SER A 80 -28.09 15.93 -3.56
N ALA A 81 -26.92 16.56 -3.56
CA ALA A 81 -26.72 17.92 -4.05
C ALA A 81 -25.63 17.84 -5.13
N VAL A 82 -25.79 18.62 -6.21
CA VAL A 82 -24.82 18.71 -7.31
C VAL A 82 -23.44 19.05 -6.74
N PRO A 83 -22.38 18.24 -6.90
CA PRO A 83 -21.11 18.53 -6.27
C PRO A 83 -20.46 19.68 -7.05
N ALA A 84 -20.53 20.89 -6.50
CA ALA A 84 -19.50 21.88 -6.77
C ALA A 84 -18.20 21.27 -6.26
N GLY A 85 -17.24 21.00 -7.15
CA GLY A 85 -15.99 20.33 -6.79
C GLY A 85 -15.29 20.96 -5.58
N PRO A 86 -14.39 20.21 -4.91
CA PRO A 86 -13.74 20.66 -3.69
C PRO A 86 -13.08 22.02 -3.88
N ARG A 87 -13.41 22.97 -3.00
CA ARG A 87 -12.99 24.38 -3.11
C ARG A 87 -11.85 24.71 -2.17
N TYR A 88 -11.53 23.82 -1.24
CA TYR A 88 -10.49 24.00 -0.24
C TYR A 88 -9.60 22.77 -0.13
N LEU A 89 -8.31 23.00 0.11
CA LEU A 89 -7.27 22.02 0.36
C LEU A 89 -6.64 22.32 1.73
N TYR A 90 -6.48 21.34 2.60
CA TYR A 90 -5.77 21.49 3.87
C TYR A 90 -4.91 20.27 4.20
N VAL A 91 -3.98 20.42 5.14
CA VAL A 91 -3.14 19.32 5.66
C VAL A 91 -3.63 18.95 7.05
N ASP A 92 -3.87 17.66 7.29
CA ASP A 92 -4.30 17.15 8.59
C ASP A 92 -3.12 16.90 9.57
N ALA A 93 -3.44 16.40 10.78
CA ALA A 93 -2.44 16.14 11.81
C ALA A 93 -1.41 15.07 11.42
N ASP A 94 -1.76 14.19 10.49
CA ASP A 94 -0.90 13.11 10.00
C ASP A 94 -0.09 13.53 8.77
N GLY A 95 -0.24 14.79 8.32
CA GLY A 95 0.47 15.34 7.17
C GLY A 95 -0.18 15.00 5.82
N ASN A 96 -1.41 14.48 5.81
CA ASN A 96 -2.11 14.13 4.57
C ASN A 96 -2.87 15.32 4.00
N LEU A 97 -2.93 15.40 2.67
CA LEU A 97 -3.72 16.39 1.94
C LEU A 97 -5.19 15.97 1.90
N GLN A 98 -6.05 16.87 2.37
CA GLN A 98 -7.50 16.70 2.45
C GLN A 98 -8.22 17.78 1.66
N PHE A 99 -9.35 17.41 1.05
CA PHE A 99 -10.18 18.30 0.23
C PHE A 99 -11.52 18.53 0.89
N ALA A 100 -12.00 19.77 0.89
CA ALA A 100 -13.31 20.15 1.44
C ALA A 100 -14.07 21.05 0.46
N GLU A 101 -15.40 20.94 0.45
CA GLU A 101 -16.25 21.79 -0.38
C GLU A 101 -16.42 23.18 0.27
N SER A 102 -16.40 23.22 1.60
CA SER A 102 -16.56 24.43 2.40
C SER A 102 -15.54 24.54 3.54
N LEU A 103 -15.31 25.75 4.04
CA LEU A 103 -14.41 25.98 5.18
C LEU A 103 -14.99 25.43 6.51
N GLN A 104 -16.31 25.21 6.56
CA GLN A 104 -17.02 24.67 7.73
C GLN A 104 -16.72 23.19 7.94
N GLU A 105 -16.55 22.42 6.85
CA GLU A 105 -16.18 21.00 6.87
C GLU A 105 -14.77 20.75 7.43
N ILE A 106 -13.88 21.75 7.31
CA ILE A 106 -12.51 21.65 7.82
C ILE A 106 -12.53 21.78 9.34
N PRO A 107 -11.90 20.85 10.10
CA PRO A 107 -11.77 20.97 11.54
C PRO A 107 -11.12 22.29 11.95
N ALA A 108 -11.59 22.92 13.03
CA ALA A 108 -11.19 24.29 13.39
C ALA A 108 -9.67 24.49 13.49
N ALA A 109 -8.93 23.46 13.93
CA ALA A 109 -7.48 23.48 14.04
C ALA A 109 -6.75 23.62 12.68
N PHE A 110 -7.36 23.19 11.58
CA PHE A 110 -6.75 23.16 10.24
C PHE A 110 -7.32 24.22 9.28
N ARG A 111 -8.27 25.04 9.73
CA ARG A 111 -8.87 26.10 8.89
C ARG A 111 -7.88 27.20 8.52
N SER A 112 -6.91 27.48 9.39
CA SER A 112 -5.89 28.51 9.16
C SER A 112 -4.86 28.12 8.11
N SER A 113 -4.62 26.82 7.92
CA SER A 113 -3.74 26.27 6.87
C SER A 113 -4.49 25.90 5.59
N ALA A 114 -5.82 26.06 5.56
CA ALA A 114 -6.63 25.72 4.40
C ALA A 114 -6.43 26.74 3.27
N GLN A 115 -6.19 26.24 2.06
CA GLN A 115 -6.02 27.02 0.85
C GLN A 115 -7.20 26.82 -0.10
N LYS A 116 -7.69 27.90 -0.70
CA LYS A 116 -8.79 27.85 -1.66
C LYS A 116 -8.25 27.40 -3.04
N LEU A 117 -8.86 26.39 -3.63
CA LEU A 117 -8.62 25.96 -5.00
C LEU A 117 -9.34 26.94 -5.92
N GLN A 118 -8.58 27.74 -6.68
CA GLN A 118 -9.11 28.64 -7.70
C GLN A 118 -9.33 27.85 -9.00
N GLU A 119 -10.38 28.18 -9.74
CA GLU A 119 -10.48 27.85 -11.18
C GLU A 119 -9.55 28.74 -11.99
#